data_AF-A0A0P8ABN2-F1
#
_entry.id   AF-A0A0P8ABN2-F1
#
_cell.length_a   1.000
_cell.length_b   1.000
_cell.length_c   1.000
_cell.angle_alpha   90.00
_cell.angle_beta   90.00
_cell.angle_gamma   90.00
#
_symmetry.space_group_name_H-M   'P 1'
#
loop_
_entity.id
_entity.type
_entity.pdbx_description
1 polymer ?
#
loop_
_entity_poly.entity_id
_entity_poly.type
_entity_poly.pdbx_seq_one_letter_code
_entity_poly.pdbx_strand_id
1 'polypeptide(L)'
;MNSIESIKKEFNTNVLEVSTSHNETYLTVKKELIVKMCDYIYHHLDLPVVCIFATDERKIDGSFKIHYVFSEVRDDAFIILRISIE
;
A
#
# COMPACT_ATOMS: atom_id res chain seq x y z
N MET A 1 2.16 -17.98 3.43
CA MET A 1 2.47 -16.88 4.37
C MET A 1 1.79 -15.67 3.78
N ASN A 2 0.90 -15.00 4.51
CA ASN A 2 0.10 -13.91 3.96
C ASN A 2 1.01 -12.73 3.58
N SER A 3 0.92 -12.18 2.37
CA SER A 3 1.76 -11.07 1.90
C SER A 3 1.70 -9.86 2.84
N ILE A 4 0.54 -9.59 3.43
CA ILE A 4 0.35 -8.53 4.43
C ILE A 4 1.15 -8.80 5.72
N GLU A 5 1.23 -10.04 6.18
CA GLU A 5 2.04 -10.39 7.35
C GLU A 5 3.54 -10.20 7.07
N SER A 6 3.98 -10.52 5.84
CA SER A 6 5.37 -10.32 5.42
C SER A 6 5.73 -8.83 5.39
N ILE A 7 4.86 -7.99 4.83
CA ILE A 7 5.03 -6.53 4.82
C ILE A 7 5.04 -5.99 6.26
N LYS A 8 4.10 -6.40 7.10
CA LYS A 8 4.07 -5.98 8.51
C LYS A 8 5.33 -6.40 9.26
N LYS A 9 5.84 -7.60 9.03
CA LYS A 9 7.07 -8.07 9.67
C LYS A 9 8.29 -7.22 9.28
N GLU A 10 8.41 -6.85 8.01
CA GLU A 10 9.53 -6.06 7.49
C GLU A 10 9.42 -4.56 7.86
N PHE A 11 8.20 -4.03 7.96
CA PHE A 11 7.96 -2.58 8.08
C PHE A 11 7.19 -2.15 9.35
N ASN A 12 7.05 -3.02 10.36
CA ASN A 12 6.04 -2.93 11.44
C ASN A 12 5.90 -1.57 12.15
N THR A 13 6.98 -0.82 12.33
CA THR A 13 6.96 0.51 12.98
C THR A 13 6.44 1.65 12.11
N ASN A 14 6.09 1.37 10.86
CA ASN A 14 5.86 2.40 9.86
C ASN A 14 4.51 2.32 9.12
N VAL A 15 3.75 1.25 9.36
CA VAL A 15 2.37 1.14 8.89
C VAL A 15 1.50 1.86 9.89
N LEU A 16 0.92 2.98 9.46
CA LEU A 16 0.09 3.85 10.31
C LEU A 16 -1.31 3.26 10.49
N GLU A 17 -1.82 2.61 9.46
CA GLU A 17 -3.17 2.07 9.42
C GLU A 17 -3.25 0.92 8.42
N VAL A 18 -4.09 -0.06 8.73
CA VAL A 18 -4.47 -1.13 7.80
C VAL A 18 -5.98 -1.23 7.76
N SER A 19 -6.56 -1.16 6.56
CA SER A 19 -7.99 -1.40 6.35
C SER A 19 -8.20 -2.36 5.20
N THR A 20 -9.02 -3.39 5.41
CA THR A 20 -9.38 -4.36 4.38
C THR A 20 -10.85 -4.20 4.01
N SER A 21 -11.14 -4.12 2.72
CA SER A 21 -12.48 -4.09 2.16
C SER A 21 -12.54 -5.08 1.00
N HIS A 22 -13.38 -6.10 1.11
CA HIS A 22 -13.45 -7.19 0.12
C HIS A 22 -12.07 -7.79 -0.17
N ASN A 23 -11.60 -7.72 -1.42
CA ASN A 23 -10.32 -8.21 -1.87
C ASN A 23 -9.22 -7.14 -1.89
N GLU A 24 -9.49 -5.95 -1.34
CA GLU A 24 -8.54 -4.85 -1.28
C GLU A 24 -8.04 -4.64 0.15
N THR A 25 -6.73 -4.62 0.34
CA THR A 25 -6.09 -4.24 1.60
C THR A 25 -5.28 -2.97 1.43
N TYR A 26 -5.68 -1.93 2.14
CA TYR A 26 -5.02 -0.63 2.17
C TYR A 26 -4.05 -0.57 3.34
N LEU A 27 -2.84 -0.09 3.06
CA LEU A 27 -1.77 0.17 4.02
C LEU A 27 -1.44 1.66 3.98
N THR A 28 -1.88 2.42 4.98
CA THR A 28 -1.45 3.82 5.12
C THR A 28 -0.03 3.85 5.67
N VAL A 29 0.89 4.46 4.95
CA VAL A 29 2.31 4.47 5.26
C VAL A 29 2.89 5.88 5.15
N LYS A 30 4.04 6.09 5.80
CA LYS A 30 4.79 7.34 5.67
C LYS A 30 5.40 7.47 4.28
N LYS A 31 5.31 8.67 3.67
CA LYS A 31 5.78 8.91 2.29
C LYS A 31 7.26 8.59 2.10
N GLU A 32 8.08 8.73 3.14
CA GLU A 32 9.52 8.48 3.10
C GLU A 32 9.87 7.00 2.84
N LEU A 33 8.91 6.09 3.03
CA LEU A 33 9.12 4.65 2.91
C LEU A 33 8.55 4.07 1.62
N ILE A 34 7.84 4.88 0.83
CA ILE A 34 7.08 4.37 -0.31
C ILE A 34 7.98 3.65 -1.32
N VAL A 35 9.16 4.21 -1.61
CA VAL A 35 10.13 3.61 -2.53
C VAL A 35 10.61 2.26 -2.02
N LYS A 36 11.00 2.17 -0.75
CA LYS A 36 11.50 0.92 -0.14
C LYS A 36 10.40 -0.15 -0.06
N MET A 37 9.17 0.25 0.23
CA MET A 37 8.04 -0.69 0.30
C MET A 37 7.64 -1.19 -1.09
N CYS A 38 7.57 -0.31 -2.09
CA CYS A 38 7.32 -0.71 -3.47
C CYS A 38 8.39 -1.67 -3.98
N ASP A 39 9.67 -1.39 -3.70
CA ASP A 39 10.79 -2.25 -4.07
C ASP A 39 10.68 -3.64 -3.41
N TYR A 40 10.37 -3.70 -2.12
CA TYR A 40 10.15 -4.95 -1.41
C TYR A 40 8.97 -5.75 -2.00
N ILE A 41 7.82 -5.11 -2.19
CA ILE A 41 6.62 -5.79 -2.71
C ILE A 41 6.88 -6.33 -4.13
N TYR A 42 7.51 -5.53 -4.98
CA TYR A 42 7.77 -5.91 -6.36
C TYR A 42 8.84 -7.00 -6.47
N HIS A 43 10.00 -6.82 -5.84
CA HIS A 43 11.13 -7.74 -6.03
C HIS A 43 11.13 -8.94 -5.07
N HIS A 44 10.62 -8.79 -3.84
CA HIS A 44 10.70 -9.84 -2.82
C HIS A 44 9.40 -10.64 -2.69
N LEU A 45 8.25 -9.99 -2.88
CA LEU A 45 6.95 -10.69 -2.88
C LEU A 45 6.49 -11.08 -4.28
N ASP A 46 7.19 -10.64 -5.33
CA ASP A 46 6.87 -10.91 -6.74
C ASP A 46 5.45 -10.45 -7.11
N LEU A 47 5.02 -9.31 -6.54
CA LEU A 47 3.69 -8.74 -6.78
C LEU A 47 3.81 -7.54 -7.73
N PRO A 48 3.23 -7.59 -8.94
CA PRO A 48 3.36 -6.51 -9.91
C PRO A 48 2.51 -5.29 -9.54
N VAL A 49 3.01 -4.10 -9.86
CA VAL A 49 2.21 -2.86 -9.84
C VAL A 49 1.23 -2.90 -11.01
N VAL A 50 -0.06 -2.67 -10.72
CA VAL A 50 -1.12 -2.59 -11.73
C VAL A 50 -1.38 -1.15 -12.12
N CYS A 51 -1.52 -0.27 -11.13
CA CYS A 51 -1.72 1.16 -11.38
C CYS A 51 -1.26 2.02 -10.20
N ILE A 52 -1.05 3.30 -10.49
CA ILE A 52 -0.83 4.34 -9.49
C ILE A 52 -1.82 5.45 -9.80
N PHE A 53 -2.57 5.91 -8.80
CA PHE A 53 -3.52 7.00 -8.96
C PHE A 53 -3.50 7.93 -7.75
N ALA A 54 -3.98 9.16 -7.95
CA ALA A 54 -4.07 10.16 -6.91
C ALA A 54 -5.52 10.63 -6.72
N THR A 55 -5.88 10.94 -5.47
CA THR A 55 -7.18 11.48 -5.09
C THR A 55 -7.01 12.82 -4.38
N ASP A 56 -7.96 13.71 -4.61
CA ASP A 56 -8.09 14.96 -3.84
C ASP A 56 -8.99 14.72 -2.62
N GLU A 57 -8.36 14.51 -1.47
CA GLU A 57 -9.03 14.23 -0.20
C GLU A 57 -8.92 15.40 0.78
N ARG A 58 -8.61 16.61 0.28
CA ARG A 58 -8.40 17.79 1.13
C ARG A 58 -9.61 18.16 1.98
N LYS A 59 -10.82 17.82 1.53
CA LYS A 59 -12.05 18.01 2.31
C LYS A 59 -12.16 17.05 3.52
N ILE A 60 -11.49 15.90 3.47
CA ILE A 60 -11.55 14.87 4.51
C ILE A 60 -10.46 15.12 5.55
N ASP A 61 -9.21 15.25 5.12
CA ASP A 61 -8.07 15.38 6.04
C ASP A 61 -7.00 16.41 5.62
N GLY A 62 -7.29 17.24 4.62
CA GLY A 62 -6.40 18.31 4.19
C GLY A 62 -5.29 17.91 3.22
N SER A 63 -5.24 16.65 2.76
CA SER A 63 -4.16 16.17 1.89
C SER A 63 -4.63 15.60 0.56
N PHE A 64 -3.73 15.52 -0.42
CA PHE A 64 -3.88 14.61 -1.56
C PHE A 64 -3.39 13.22 -1.15
N LYS A 65 -3.97 12.17 -1.72
CA LYS A 65 -3.45 10.80 -1.53
C LYS A 65 -2.86 10.27 -2.82
N ILE A 66 -1.79 9.49 -2.71
CA ILE A 66 -1.30 8.63 -3.78
C ILE A 66 -1.51 7.17 -3.37
N HIS A 67 -2.08 6.38 -4.27
CA HIS A 67 -2.38 4.98 -4.12
C HIS A 67 -1.53 4.16 -5.09
N TYR A 68 -0.76 3.20 -4.57
CA TYR A 68 0.06 2.28 -5.36
C TYR A 68 -0.56 0.89 -5.26
N VAL A 69 -1.11 0.39 -6.37
CA VAL A 69 -1.90 -0.83 -6.41
C VAL A 69 -1.05 -1.98 -6.92
N PHE A 70 -0.94 -3.04 -6.11
CA PHE A 70 -0.26 -4.28 -6.43
C PHE A 70 -1.27 -5.43 -6.52
N SER A 71 -1.10 -6.33 -7.49
CA SER A 71 -1.96 -7.50 -7.64
C SER A 71 -1.35 -8.74 -7.01
N GLU A 72 -2.13 -9.42 -6.19
CA GLU A 72 -1.86 -10.76 -5.68
C GLU A 72 -2.64 -11.77 -6.51
N VAL A 73 -2.10 -12.08 -7.70
CA VAL A 73 -2.78 -12.87 -8.76
C VAL A 73 -3.32 -14.21 -8.26
N ARG A 74 -2.65 -14.84 -7.28
CA ARG A 74 -3.04 -16.15 -6.75
C ARG A 74 -4.30 -16.09 -5.89
N ASP A 75 -4.55 -14.96 -5.25
CA ASP A 75 -5.62 -14.79 -4.26
C ASP A 75 -6.73 -13.84 -4.74
N ASP A 76 -6.69 -13.43 -6.01
CA ASP A 76 -7.61 -12.44 -6.61
C ASP A 76 -7.76 -11.17 -5.75
N ALA A 77 -6.64 -10.72 -5.19
CA ALA A 77 -6.58 -9.66 -4.19
C ALA A 77 -5.63 -8.52 -4.59
N PHE A 78 -5.82 -7.36 -3.95
CA PHE A 78 -5.01 -6.17 -4.14
C PHE A 78 -4.41 -5.68 -2.83
N ILE A 79 -3.15 -5.29 -2.90
CA ILE A 79 -2.45 -4.58 -1.83
C ILE A 79 -2.26 -3.15 -2.30
N ILE A 80 -2.70 -2.18 -1.50
CA ILE A 80 -2.72 -0.78 -1.88
C ILE A 80 -1.92 0.02 -0.84
N LEU A 81 -0.75 0.53 -1.24
CA LEU A 81 -0.02 1.47 -0.39
C LEU A 81 -0.61 2.87 -0.57
N ARG A 82 -0.95 3.52 0.54
CA ARG A 82 -1.53 4.87 0.57
C ARG A 82 -0.61 5.83 1.32
N ILE A 83 -0.26 6.93 0.68
CA ILE A 83 0.52 8.02 1.29
C ILE A 83 -0.22 9.35 1.18
N SER A 84 -0.02 10.21 2.18
CA SER A 84 -0.48 11.61 2.14
C SER A 84 0.58 12.50 1.49
N ILE A 85 0.14 13.42 0.65
CA ILE A 85 0.92 14.53 0.09
C ILE A 85 0.28 15.83 0.57
N GLU A 86 1.10 16.63 1.26
CA GLU A 86 0.77 17.97 1.79
C GLU A 86 1.32 19.05 0.84
#